data_AF-A0A3R7NXY5-F1
#
_entry.id   AF-A0A3R7NXY5-F1
#
_cell.length_a   1.000
_cell.length_b   1.000
_cell.length_c   1.000
_cell.angle_alpha   90.00
_cell.angle_beta   90.00
_cell.angle_gamma   90.00
#
_symmetry.space_group_name_H-M   'P 1'
#
loop_
_entity.id
_entity.type
_entity.pdbx_description
1 polymer ?
#
loop_
_entity_poly.entity_id
_entity_poly.type
_entity_poly.pdbx_seq_one_letter_code
_entity_poly.pdbx_strand_id
1 'polypeptide(L)' 'MKKSMFIIIISLFLSSNIYAGCMKSEIKQLDAKLNESQLSNKAKAEVSKLRDIVVANEHKNSELAFESYEKAISLLN' A
#
# COMPACT_ATOMS: atom_id res chain seq x y z
N MET A 1 25.69 -17.87 25.07
CA MET A 1 24.24 -17.77 25.37
C MET A 1 23.70 -16.34 25.25
N LYS A 2 24.31 -15.32 25.89
CA LYS A 2 23.83 -13.92 25.85
C LYS A 2 23.78 -13.30 24.43
N LYS A 3 24.73 -13.64 23.55
CA LYS A 3 24.79 -13.11 22.16
C LYS A 3 23.67 -13.62 21.24
N SER A 4 23.26 -14.89 21.36
CA SER A 4 22.16 -15.46 20.55
C SER A 4 20.79 -14.89 20.91
N MET A 5 20.54 -14.58 22.19
CA MET A 5 19.28 -13.95 22.60
C MET A 5 19.08 -12.58 21.94
N PHE A 6 20.14 -11.80 21.78
CA PHE A 6 20.06 -10.48 21.15
C PHE A 6 19.72 -10.58 19.65
N ILE A 7 20.28 -11.58 18.97
CA ILE A 7 19.98 -11.85 17.55
C ILE A 7 18.51 -12.24 17.37
N ILE A 8 17.98 -13.10 18.26
CA ILE A 8 16.57 -13.52 18.23
C ILE A 8 15.64 -12.31 18.42
N ILE A 9 15.93 -11.45 19.40
CA ILE A 9 15.13 -10.24 19.65
C ILE A 9 15.15 -9.29 18.44
N ILE A 10 16.33 -9.06 17.84
CA ILE A 10 16.44 -8.22 16.63
C ILE A 10 15.65 -8.84 15.46
N SER A 11 15.74 -10.14 15.27
CA SER A 11 15.02 -10.83 14.18
C SER A 11 13.50 -10.75 14.33
N LEU A 12 12.98 -10.81 15.57
CA LEU A 12 11.56 -10.65 15.87
C LEU A 12 11.07 -9.21 15.63
N PHE A 13 11.91 -8.20 15.93
CA PHE A 13 11.59 -6.81 15.63
C PHE A 13 11.60 -6.53 14.12
N LEU A 14 12.55 -7.09 13.37
CA LEU A 14 12.60 -6.91 11.91
C LEU A 14 11.40 -7.56 11.21
N SER A 15 10.97 -8.76 11.63
CA SER A 15 9.78 -9.42 11.06
C SER A 15 8.48 -8.67 11.36
N SER A 16 8.36 -8.00 12.53
CA SER A 16 7.18 -7.18 12.85
C SER A 16 6.99 -5.96 11.94
N ASN A 17 8.06 -5.43 11.35
CA ASN A 17 7.96 -4.32 10.38
C ASN A 17 7.51 -4.78 8.99
N ILE A 18 7.63 -6.07 8.68
CA ILE A 18 7.21 -6.66 7.40
C ILE A 18 5.74 -7.12 7.47
N TYR A 19 5.26 -7.45 8.68
CA TYR A 19 3.91 -7.98 8.92
C TYR A 19 2.89 -6.94 9.42
N ALA A 20 3.21 -5.65 9.35
CA ALA A 20 2.15 -4.66 9.24
C ALA A 20 1.71 -4.71 7.78
N GLY A 21 0.65 -5.47 7.46
CA GLY A 21 0.00 -5.54 6.14
C GLY A 21 -0.63 -4.21 5.71
N CYS A 22 0.13 -3.14 5.86
CA CYS A 22 -0.21 -1.75 5.60
C CYS A 22 0.18 -1.46 4.16
N MET A 23 -0.78 -1.09 3.33
CA MET A 23 -0.57 -0.79 1.92
C MET A 23 0.02 0.61 1.72
N LYS A 24 0.85 1.07 2.66
CA LYS A 24 1.38 2.43 2.70
C LYS A 24 2.29 2.74 1.52
N SER A 25 3.07 1.76 1.08
CA SER A 25 3.93 1.86 -0.12
C SER A 25 3.09 2.01 -1.38
N GLU A 26 2.03 1.22 -1.49
CA GLU A 26 1.10 1.14 -2.60
C GLU A 26 0.30 2.44 -2.72
N ILE A 27 -0.19 2.97 -1.60
CA ILE A 27 -0.87 4.26 -1.54
C ILE A 27 0.07 5.39 -1.99
N LYS A 28 1.32 5.40 -1.49
CA LYS A 28 2.33 6.37 -1.93
C LYS A 28 2.64 6.28 -3.43
N GLN A 29 2.68 5.06 -3.97
CA GLN A 29 2.90 4.84 -5.39
C GLN A 29 1.73 5.37 -6.22
N LEU A 30 0.48 5.13 -5.78
CA LEU A 30 -0.71 5.70 -6.42
C LEU A 30 -0.68 7.23 -6.39
N ASP A 31 -0.34 7.82 -5.24
CA ASP A 31 -0.26 9.28 -5.09
C ASP A 31 0.79 9.89 -6.04
N ALA A 32 1.97 9.27 -6.14
CA ALA A 32 3.01 9.71 -7.07
C ALA A 32 2.55 9.62 -8.54
N LYS A 33 2.02 8.47 -8.95
CA LYS A 33 1.54 8.26 -10.32
C LYS A 33 0.36 9.19 -10.67
N LEU A 34 -0.56 9.45 -9.74
CA LEU A 34 -1.66 10.40 -9.94
C LEU A 34 -1.14 11.81 -10.22
N ASN A 35 -0.15 12.26 -9.46
CA ASN A 35 0.46 13.58 -9.60
C ASN A 35 1.25 13.73 -10.91
N GLU A 36 1.94 12.67 -11.34
CA GLU A 36 2.76 12.65 -12.57
C GLU A 36 1.94 12.38 -13.84
N SER A 37 0.76 11.78 -13.72
CA SER A 37 -0.03 11.37 -14.87
C SER A 37 -0.62 12.55 -15.68
N GLN A 38 -0.58 12.42 -17.01
CA GLN A 38 -1.32 13.29 -17.95
C GLN A 38 -2.74 12.77 -18.25
N LEU A 39 -3.32 12.02 -17.30
CA LEU A 39 -4.67 11.48 -17.45
C LEU A 39 -5.73 12.59 -17.57
N SER A 40 -6.82 12.27 -18.26
CA SER A 40 -8.01 13.13 -18.28
C SER A 40 -8.59 13.31 -16.87
N ASN A 41 -9.27 14.43 -16.61
CA ASN A 41 -9.90 14.71 -15.31
C ASN A 41 -10.83 13.57 -14.84
N LYS A 42 -11.51 12.90 -15.77
CA LYS A 42 -12.39 11.76 -15.48
C LYS A 42 -11.60 10.56 -14.98
N ALA A 43 -10.50 10.20 -15.65
CA ALA A 43 -9.66 9.09 -15.25
C ALA A 43 -8.94 9.37 -13.92
N LYS A 44 -8.48 10.61 -13.69
CA LYS A 44 -7.91 11.02 -12.38
C LYS A 44 -8.92 10.89 -11.24
N ALA A 45 -10.17 11.29 -11.47
CA ALA A 45 -11.22 11.16 -10.46
C ALA A 45 -11.55 9.70 -10.14
N GLU A 46 -11.50 8.80 -11.13
CA GLU A 46 -11.72 7.37 -10.94
C GLU A 46 -10.59 6.71 -10.14
N VAL A 47 -9.33 6.98 -10.51
CA VAL A 47 -8.16 6.48 -9.78
C VAL A 47 -8.12 7.05 -8.36
N SER A 48 -8.51 8.32 -8.15
CA SER A 48 -8.61 8.91 -6.80
C SER A 48 -9.63 8.18 -5.93
N LYS A 49 -10.80 7.82 -6.48
CA LYS A 49 -11.80 7.03 -5.74
C LYS A 49 -11.28 5.66 -5.36
N LEU A 50 -10.58 4.99 -6.26
CA LEU A 50 -9.96 3.69 -5.97
C LEU A 50 -8.90 3.82 -4.87
N ARG A 51 -8.05 4.84 -4.95
CA ARG A 51 -7.06 5.17 -3.90
C ARG A 51 -7.71 5.39 -2.55
N ASP A 52 -8.83 6.11 -2.48
CA ASP A 52 -9.57 6.31 -1.23
C ASP A 52 -10.12 5.01 -0.65
N ILE A 53 -10.56 4.08 -1.51
CA ILE A 53 -10.98 2.73 -1.09
C ILE A 53 -9.79 1.95 -0.51
N VAL A 54 -8.60 2.03 -1.13
CA VAL A 54 -7.37 1.40 -0.59
C VAL A 54 -7.09 1.90 0.83
N VAL A 55 -7.07 3.22 1.02
CA VAL A 55 -6.77 3.84 2.33
C VAL A 55 -7.83 3.49 3.38
N ALA A 56 -9.11 3.48 2.98
CA ALA A 56 -10.19 3.16 3.91
C ALA A 56 -10.17 1.69 4.39
N ASN A 57 -9.57 0.80 3.59
CA ASN A 57 -9.65 -0.64 3.78
C ASN A 57 -8.30 -1.34 4.08
N GLU A 58 -7.15 -0.67 3.98
CA GLU A 58 -5.83 -1.29 4.20
C GLU A 58 -5.67 -1.97 5.57
N HIS A 59 -6.47 -1.56 6.57
CA HIS A 59 -6.49 -2.16 7.91
C HIS A 59 -7.80 -2.87 8.26
N LYS A 60 -8.78 -2.92 7.34
CA LYS A 60 -10.13 -3.45 7.58
C LYS A 60 -10.52 -4.59 6.66
N ASN A 61 -10.17 -4.48 5.38
CA ASN A 61 -10.46 -5.45 4.34
C ASN A 61 -9.32 -5.42 3.31
N SER A 62 -8.30 -6.23 3.56
CA SER A 62 -7.08 -6.27 2.74
C SER A 62 -7.34 -6.73 1.32
N GLU A 63 -8.31 -7.62 1.09
CA GLU A 63 -8.70 -8.10 -0.24
C GLU A 63 -9.29 -6.95 -1.07
N LEU A 64 -10.27 -6.22 -0.52
CA LEU A 64 -10.86 -5.07 -1.20
C LEU A 64 -9.83 -3.96 -1.46
N ALA A 65 -8.93 -3.72 -0.50
CA ALA A 65 -7.85 -2.76 -0.67
C ALA A 65 -6.89 -3.18 -1.80
N PHE A 66 -6.54 -4.47 -1.87
CA PHE A 66 -5.68 -5.01 -2.91
C PHE A 66 -6.34 -4.95 -4.30
N GLU A 67 -7.59 -5.41 -4.45
CA GLU A 67 -8.31 -5.34 -5.72
C GLU A 67 -8.46 -3.90 -6.23
N SER A 68 -8.73 -2.96 -5.31
CA SER A 68 -8.88 -1.54 -5.66
C SER A 68 -7.55 -0.94 -6.10
N TYR A 69 -6.45 -1.34 -5.46
CA TYR A 69 -5.10 -0.96 -5.87
C TYR A 69 -4.74 -1.49 -7.26
N GLU A 70 -5.00 -2.77 -7.55
CA GLU A 70 -4.73 -3.35 -8.87
C GLU A 70 -5.52 -2.64 -9.98
N LYS A 71 -6.80 -2.35 -9.73
CA LYS A 71 -7.64 -1.57 -10.64
C LYS A 71 -7.10 -0.15 -10.82
N ALA A 72 -6.61 0.50 -9.76
CA ALA A 72 -6.04 1.84 -9.85
C ALA A 72 -4.76 1.85 -10.70
N ILE A 73 -3.90 0.85 -10.53
CA ILE A 73 -2.66 0.70 -11.29
C ILE A 73 -2.93 0.41 -12.77
N SER A 74 -3.93 -0.41 -13.10
CA SER A 74 -4.26 -0.71 -14.49
C SER A 74 -4.79 0.50 -15.27
N LEU A 75 -5.42 1.45 -14.59
CA LEU A 75 -5.87 2.73 -15.18
C LEU A 75 -4.74 3.78 -15.31
N LEU A 76 -3.65 3.60 -14.57
CA LEU A 76 -2.49 4.50 -14.56
C LEU A 76 -1.40 4.08 -15.56
N ASN A 77 -1.47 2.86 -16.09
CA ASN A 77 -0.56 2.32 -17.11
C ASN A 77 -1.20 2.37 -18.49
#